data_AF-A0A941P399-F1
#
_entry.id   AF-A0A941P399-F1
#
_cell.length_a   1.000
_cell.length_b   1.000
_cell.length_c   1.000
_cell.angle_alpha   90.00
_cell.angle_beta   90.00
_cell.angle_gamma   90.00
#
_symmetry.space_group_name_H-M   'P 1'
#
loop_
_entity.id
_entity.type
_entity.pdbx_description
1 polymer ?
#
loop_
_entity_poly.entity_id
_entity_poly.type
_entity_poly.pdbx_seq_one_letter_code
_entity_poly.pdbx_strand_id
1 'polypeptide(L)'
;EIFADIDSPIALAFVQRYLPPNGYRGVLFIENLTSYEQATRSDWPAFEGLALVYAAGFKGSAQRLRTPDGCSLLYAARGGMGQSLREGFEAWLFGKGSAAAFFWGDLDWAGMRILSAMRASFPGLTAWEPGFGPMLASLREGGGHSPDAADKQGQKAIEMTGCAYADGQLLPALRTAGRFVDQEAVSLQVAKDGEPGAASSWPPTS
;
A
#
# COMPACT_ATOMS: atom_id res chain seq x y z
N GLU A 1 -11.92 -41.06 -18.96
CA GLU A 1 -10.96 -40.08 -19.47
C GLU A 1 -10.65 -39.11 -18.35
N ILE A 2 -9.41 -39.13 -17.86
CA ILE A 2 -8.92 -38.26 -16.80
C ILE A 2 -7.89 -37.36 -17.46
N PHE A 3 -8.22 -36.08 -17.62
CA PHE A 3 -7.23 -35.01 -17.69
C PHE A 3 -7.67 -33.97 -16.66
N ALA A 4 -7.26 -34.21 -15.43
CA ALA A 4 -7.10 -33.15 -14.45
C ALA A 4 -5.90 -32.31 -14.90
N ASP A 5 -6.13 -31.01 -15.04
CA ASP A 5 -5.15 -30.00 -15.39
C ASP A 5 -3.98 -30.05 -14.38
N ILE A 6 -2.80 -30.47 -14.85
CA ILE A 6 -1.55 -30.50 -14.09
C ILE A 6 -0.75 -29.25 -14.44
N ASP A 7 -0.32 -28.55 -13.39
CA ASP A 7 0.80 -27.60 -13.33
C ASP A 7 0.74 -26.33 -14.20
N SER A 8 0.03 -25.32 -13.69
CA SER A 8 0.64 -23.98 -13.69
C SER A 8 1.67 -23.93 -12.57
N PRO A 9 2.92 -23.49 -12.82
CA PRO A 9 3.95 -23.43 -11.79
C PRO A 9 3.45 -22.59 -10.62
N ILE A 10 3.61 -23.12 -9.41
CA ILE A 10 3.26 -22.47 -8.15
C ILE A 10 4.01 -21.13 -8.10
N ALA A 11 3.36 -20.04 -8.49
CA ALA A 11 3.92 -18.71 -8.38
C ALA A 11 3.96 -18.33 -6.89
N LEU A 12 5.10 -18.61 -6.25
CA LEU A 12 5.40 -18.19 -4.89
C LEU A 12 5.25 -16.66 -4.82
N ALA A 13 4.45 -16.18 -3.87
CA ALA A 13 4.40 -14.75 -3.58
C ALA A 13 5.72 -14.36 -2.88
N PHE A 14 6.55 -13.55 -3.52
CA PHE A 14 7.74 -12.96 -2.88
C PHE A 14 7.33 -11.73 -2.09
N VAL A 15 7.54 -11.78 -0.79
CA VAL A 15 7.17 -10.70 0.11
C VAL A 15 8.43 -10.09 0.71
N GLN A 16 8.82 -8.90 0.23
CA GLN A 16 9.92 -8.13 0.84
C GLN A 16 9.41 -7.38 2.06
N ARG A 17 10.13 -7.49 3.17
CA ARG A 17 9.68 -6.96 4.46
C ARG A 17 10.76 -6.18 5.17
N TYR A 18 10.39 -5.01 5.65
CA TYR A 18 11.16 -4.28 6.65
C TYR A 18 10.45 -4.43 8.01
N LEU A 19 11.16 -5.02 8.97
CA LEU A 19 10.69 -5.06 10.36
C LEU A 19 11.46 -4.01 11.16
N PRO A 20 10.80 -3.10 11.89
CA PRO A 20 11.51 -2.19 12.78
C PRO A 20 12.25 -2.98 13.87
N PRO A 21 13.53 -2.67 14.18
CA PRO A 21 14.32 -3.43 15.14
C PRO A 21 13.71 -3.51 16.55
N ASN A 22 12.95 -2.49 16.94
CA ASN A 22 12.30 -2.38 18.26
C ASN A 22 10.91 -3.05 18.30
N GLY A 23 10.51 -3.77 17.25
CA GLY A 23 9.18 -4.35 17.12
C GLY A 23 8.20 -3.46 16.35
N TYR A 24 7.03 -4.03 16.04
CA TYR A 24 5.97 -3.38 15.28
C TYR A 24 4.62 -3.53 15.97
N ARG A 25 3.71 -2.59 15.70
CA ARG A 25 2.33 -2.55 16.22
C ARG A 25 1.30 -2.74 15.11
N GLY A 26 1.73 -2.60 13.86
CA GLY A 26 0.91 -2.84 12.68
C GLY A 26 1.75 -3.24 11.48
N VAL A 27 1.08 -3.62 10.42
CA VAL A 27 1.70 -4.06 9.17
C VAL A 27 1.10 -3.25 8.03
N LEU A 28 1.96 -2.61 7.24
CA LEU A 28 1.58 -1.82 6.08
C LEU A 28 2.01 -2.53 4.80
N PHE A 29 1.02 -2.93 4.00
CA PHE A 29 1.22 -3.41 2.65
C PHE A 29 1.31 -2.24 1.67
N ILE A 30 2.41 -2.18 0.92
CA ILE A 30 2.73 -1.10 -0.03
C ILE A 30 2.74 -1.67 -1.45
N GLU A 31 1.85 -1.20 -2.32
CA GLU A 31 1.68 -1.74 -3.67
C GLU A 31 2.91 -1.56 -4.56
N ASN A 32 3.53 -0.38 -4.58
CA ASN A 32 4.60 -0.04 -5.51
C ASN A 32 5.99 -0.28 -4.92
N LEU A 33 6.89 -0.91 -5.68
CA LEU A 33 8.26 -1.22 -5.23
C LEU A 33 9.06 0.04 -4.92
N THR A 34 8.95 1.08 -5.75
CA THR A 34 9.64 2.36 -5.56
C THR A 34 9.20 3.00 -4.25
N SER A 35 7.89 3.06 -4.02
CA SER A 35 7.31 3.60 -2.79
C SER A 35 7.69 2.77 -1.56
N TYR A 36 7.71 1.44 -1.66
CA TYR A 36 8.22 0.56 -0.59
C TYR A 36 9.69 0.87 -0.26
N GLU A 37 10.53 0.93 -1.29
CA GLU A 37 11.95 1.20 -1.17
C GLU A 37 12.24 2.57 -0.53
N GLN A 38 11.48 3.60 -0.90
CA GLN A 38 11.56 4.92 -0.27
C GLN A 38 11.10 4.86 1.18
N ALA A 39 9.99 4.17 1.48
CA ALA A 39 9.48 4.01 2.85
C ALA A 39 10.49 3.33 3.77
N THR A 40 11.21 2.29 3.32
CA THR A 40 12.25 1.63 4.14
C THR A 40 13.46 2.50 4.48
N ARG A 41 13.62 3.64 3.80
CA ARG A 41 14.71 4.60 3.97
C ARG A 41 14.23 5.95 4.51
N SER A 42 12.93 6.09 4.72
CA SER A 42 12.27 7.33 5.12
C SER A 42 12.26 7.46 6.65
N ASP A 43 12.43 8.69 7.12
CA ASP A 43 12.24 9.06 8.53
C ASP A 43 10.83 9.63 8.78
N TRP A 44 9.86 9.39 7.88
CA TRP A 44 8.51 9.89 8.02
C TRP A 44 7.81 9.23 9.22
N PRO A 45 7.35 10.00 10.24
CA PRO A 45 6.80 9.43 11.47
C PRO A 45 5.60 8.52 11.26
N ALA A 46 4.88 8.65 10.14
CA ALA A 46 3.74 7.80 9.83
C ALA A 46 4.14 6.30 9.72
N PHE A 47 5.39 5.99 9.38
CA PHE A 47 5.89 4.61 9.32
C PHE A 47 6.34 4.06 10.68
N GLU A 48 6.37 4.88 11.74
CA GLU A 48 6.88 4.46 13.03
C GLU A 48 6.09 3.28 13.60
N GLY A 49 6.80 2.23 13.99
CA GLY A 49 6.20 1.02 14.53
C GLY A 49 5.42 0.19 13.51
N LEU A 50 5.55 0.42 12.21
CA LEU A 50 4.96 -0.41 11.16
C LEU A 50 5.98 -1.38 10.56
N ALA A 51 5.60 -2.65 10.45
CA ALA A 51 6.26 -3.56 9.53
C ALA A 51 5.84 -3.19 8.09
N LEU A 52 6.81 -2.90 7.22
CA LEU A 52 6.53 -2.53 5.83
C LEU A 52 6.64 -3.77 4.96
N VAL A 53 5.67 -3.97 4.08
CA VAL A 53 5.53 -5.17 3.27
C VAL A 53 5.30 -4.76 1.83
N TYR A 54 6.22 -5.12 0.92
CA TYR A 54 5.99 -4.90 -0.50
C TYR A 54 4.89 -5.83 -1.00
N ALA A 55 3.86 -5.23 -1.60
CA ALA A 55 2.64 -5.86 -2.02
C ALA A 55 2.62 -6.17 -3.55
N ALA A 56 3.66 -6.83 -4.08
CA ALA A 56 3.72 -7.19 -5.50
C ALA A 56 2.63 -8.20 -5.91
N GLY A 57 1.75 -7.84 -6.86
CA GLY A 57 0.95 -8.82 -7.61
C GLY A 57 -0.18 -9.50 -6.83
N PHE A 58 -0.69 -8.91 -5.74
CA PHE A 58 -1.71 -9.51 -4.87
C PHE A 58 -3.07 -9.79 -5.51
N LYS A 59 -3.27 -9.39 -6.77
CA LYS A 59 -4.53 -9.48 -7.52
C LYS A 59 -5.13 -10.90 -7.62
N GLY A 60 -4.39 -11.97 -7.26
CA GLY A 60 -4.91 -13.35 -7.24
C GLY A 60 -4.33 -14.30 -6.18
N SER A 61 -3.53 -13.81 -5.21
CA SER A 61 -2.76 -14.65 -4.28
C SER A 61 -2.94 -14.33 -2.79
N ALA A 62 -3.77 -13.34 -2.43
CA ALA A 62 -3.88 -12.86 -1.05
C ALA A 62 -4.17 -13.97 -0.03
N GLN A 63 -5.01 -14.95 -0.36
CA GLN A 63 -5.32 -16.07 0.54
C GLN A 63 -4.11 -16.99 0.77
N ARG A 64 -3.23 -17.13 -0.23
CA ARG A 64 -2.02 -17.96 -0.14
C ARG A 64 -0.95 -17.35 0.78
N LEU A 65 -0.97 -16.03 1.03
CA LEU A 65 -0.06 -15.43 2.02
C LEU A 65 -0.22 -15.98 3.42
N ARG A 66 -1.43 -16.45 3.75
CA ARG A 66 -1.77 -16.94 5.08
C ARG A 66 -1.27 -18.36 5.31
N THR A 67 -0.59 -18.98 4.34
CA THR A 67 -0.01 -20.31 4.47
C THR A 67 1.51 -20.29 4.25
N PRO A 68 2.29 -21.11 4.99
CA PRO A 68 3.73 -21.23 4.79
C PRO A 68 4.10 -21.61 3.36
N ASP A 69 3.35 -22.53 2.74
CA ASP A 69 3.63 -23.02 1.38
C ASP A 69 3.14 -22.06 0.27
N GLY A 70 2.38 -21.04 0.63
CA GLY A 70 1.79 -20.09 -0.32
C GLY A 70 2.63 -18.83 -0.54
N CYS A 71 3.73 -18.64 0.20
CA CYS A 71 4.60 -17.48 0.05
C CYS A 71 6.08 -17.79 0.34
N SER A 72 6.96 -17.01 -0.28
CA SER A 72 8.38 -16.95 0.06
C SER A 72 8.69 -15.61 0.72
N LEU A 73 9.32 -15.72 1.88
CA LEU A 73 9.50 -14.63 2.82
C LEU A 73 10.93 -14.08 2.72
N LEU A 74 11.07 -12.86 2.17
CA LEU A 74 12.36 -12.14 2.07
C LEU A 74 12.41 -11.00 3.10
N TYR A 75 13.48 -10.91 3.88
CA TYR A 75 13.66 -9.87 4.90
C TYR A 75 14.69 -8.85 4.44
N ALA A 76 14.35 -7.57 4.49
CA ALA A 76 15.26 -6.48 4.14
C ALA A 76 16.41 -6.41 5.16
N ALA A 77 17.65 -6.37 4.68
CA ALA A 77 18.84 -6.34 5.52
C ALA A 77 18.91 -5.14 6.48
N ARG A 78 18.22 -4.04 6.15
CA ARG A 78 18.13 -2.82 6.98
C ARG A 78 17.15 -2.95 8.15
N GLY A 79 16.32 -3.97 8.17
CA GLY A 79 15.36 -4.20 9.26
C GLY A 79 15.96 -5.00 10.42
N GLY A 80 15.12 -5.25 11.42
CA GLY A 80 15.42 -6.18 12.51
C GLY A 80 15.57 -7.61 11.99
N MET A 81 16.69 -8.23 12.34
CA MET A 81 17.04 -9.59 11.92
C MET A 81 16.88 -10.62 13.05
N GLY A 82 16.42 -10.19 14.23
CA GLY A 82 16.23 -11.06 15.39
C GLY A 82 15.20 -12.17 15.12
N GLN A 83 15.53 -13.39 15.54
CA GLN A 83 14.71 -14.58 15.31
C GLN A 83 13.29 -14.42 15.88
N SER A 84 13.16 -13.95 17.12
CA SER A 84 11.86 -13.74 17.78
C SER A 84 10.96 -12.75 17.04
N LEU A 85 11.54 -11.70 16.45
CA LEU A 85 10.81 -10.68 15.68
C LEU A 85 10.23 -11.27 14.39
N ARG A 86 11.00 -12.13 13.72
CA ARG A 86 10.57 -12.83 12.50
C ARG A 86 9.52 -13.88 12.78
N GLU A 87 9.73 -14.69 13.82
CA GLU A 87 8.75 -15.69 14.28
C GLU A 87 7.43 -15.04 14.67
N GLY A 88 7.48 -13.88 15.35
CA GLY A 88 6.28 -13.09 15.66
C GLY A 88 5.54 -12.60 14.40
N PHE A 89 6.28 -12.10 13.41
CA PHE A 89 5.70 -11.70 12.12
C PHE A 89 5.08 -12.86 11.37
N GLU A 90 5.78 -14.00 11.28
CA GLU A 90 5.29 -15.21 10.61
C GLU A 90 4.06 -15.79 11.33
N ALA A 91 4.07 -15.82 12.66
CA ALA A 91 2.91 -16.23 13.44
C ALA A 91 1.69 -15.35 13.13
N TRP A 92 1.85 -14.03 13.09
CA TRP A 92 0.78 -13.12 12.67
C TRP A 92 0.32 -13.37 11.22
N LEU A 93 1.28 -13.45 10.28
CA LEU A 93 1.00 -13.62 8.86
C LEU A 93 0.19 -14.88 8.60
N PHE A 94 0.47 -15.97 9.33
CA PHE A 94 -0.21 -17.25 9.22
C PHE A 94 -1.42 -17.39 10.17
N GLY A 95 -1.92 -16.28 10.70
CA GLY A 95 -3.20 -16.23 11.44
C GLY A 95 -3.14 -16.60 12.92
N LYS A 96 -1.94 -16.75 13.51
CA LYS A 96 -1.72 -17.05 14.93
C LYS A 96 -1.47 -15.80 15.79
N GLY A 97 -1.74 -14.60 15.28
CA GLY A 97 -1.51 -13.34 16.00
C GLY A 97 -2.48 -12.22 15.59
N SER A 98 -2.48 -11.15 16.37
CA SER A 98 -3.30 -9.96 16.14
C SER A 98 -2.42 -8.73 16.01
N ALA A 99 -2.27 -8.23 14.78
CA ALA A 99 -1.69 -6.92 14.50
C ALA A 99 -2.59 -6.22 13.50
N ALA A 100 -2.70 -4.89 13.63
CA ALA A 100 -3.44 -4.08 12.67
C ALA A 100 -2.79 -4.20 11.28
N ALA A 101 -3.61 -4.27 10.25
CA ALA A 101 -3.16 -4.38 8.88
C ALA A 101 -3.66 -3.18 8.07
N PHE A 102 -2.78 -2.62 7.25
CA PHE A 102 -3.03 -1.46 6.44
C PHE A 102 -2.59 -1.71 5.01
N PHE A 103 -3.22 -1.05 4.05
CA PHE A 103 -2.82 -1.07 2.65
C PHE A 103 -2.65 0.35 2.12
N TRP A 104 -1.58 0.57 1.37
CA TRP A 104 -1.31 1.80 0.63
C TRP A 104 -0.85 1.45 -0.78
N GLY A 105 -1.57 1.96 -1.77
CA GLY A 105 -1.26 1.77 -3.18
C GLY A 105 -1.71 2.98 -3.97
N ASP A 106 -1.81 2.83 -5.29
CA ASP A 106 -2.31 3.90 -6.14
C ASP A 106 -3.76 4.24 -5.78
N LEU A 107 -4.10 5.53 -5.85
CA LEU A 107 -5.49 5.97 -5.77
C LEU A 107 -6.09 5.85 -7.17
N ASP A 108 -6.42 4.61 -7.54
CA ASP A 108 -7.12 4.22 -8.76
C ASP A 108 -8.01 2.99 -8.53
N TRP A 109 -8.70 2.50 -9.56
CA TRP A 109 -9.60 1.34 -9.42
C TRP A 109 -8.85 0.02 -9.17
N ALA A 110 -7.61 -0.12 -9.64
CA ALA A 110 -6.80 -1.30 -9.42
C ALA A 110 -6.31 -1.39 -7.97
N GLY A 111 -5.83 -0.29 -7.40
CA GLY A 111 -5.46 -0.19 -5.98
C GLY A 111 -6.65 -0.49 -5.07
N MET A 112 -7.84 0.05 -5.39
CA MET A 112 -9.07 -0.25 -4.63
C MET A 112 -9.50 -1.72 -4.72
N ARG A 113 -9.26 -2.38 -5.86
CA ARG A 113 -9.46 -3.83 -5.98
C ARG A 113 -8.48 -4.64 -5.15
N ILE A 114 -7.21 -4.24 -5.11
CA ILE A 114 -6.20 -4.90 -4.27
C ILE A 114 -6.62 -4.78 -2.80
N LEU A 115 -7.00 -3.59 -2.35
CA LEU A 115 -7.55 -3.38 -1.00
C LEU A 115 -8.70 -4.35 -0.70
N SER A 116 -9.70 -4.42 -1.59
CA SER A 116 -10.84 -5.32 -1.45
C SER A 116 -10.42 -6.80 -1.38
N ALA A 117 -9.54 -7.24 -2.27
CA ALA A 117 -9.03 -8.61 -2.32
C ALA A 117 -8.22 -8.98 -1.06
N MET A 118 -7.37 -8.07 -0.58
CA MET A 118 -6.55 -8.29 0.61
C MET A 118 -7.39 -8.42 1.88
N ARG A 119 -8.53 -7.71 1.97
CA ARG A 119 -9.46 -7.85 3.10
C ARG A 119 -10.06 -9.24 3.24
N ALA A 120 -10.14 -10.03 2.16
CA ALA A 120 -10.56 -11.43 2.24
C ALA A 120 -9.57 -12.30 3.03
N SER A 121 -8.29 -11.90 3.08
CA SER A 121 -7.22 -12.63 3.79
C SER A 121 -6.82 -11.97 5.10
N PHE A 122 -7.00 -10.65 5.21
CA PHE A 122 -6.75 -9.87 6.41
C PHE A 122 -8.04 -9.17 6.85
N PRO A 123 -8.95 -9.88 7.56
CA PRO A 123 -10.15 -9.27 8.11
C PRO A 123 -9.77 -8.08 8.99
N GLY A 124 -10.36 -6.91 8.70
CA GLY A 124 -10.04 -5.66 9.39
C GLY A 124 -8.93 -4.82 8.74
N LEU A 125 -8.31 -5.27 7.64
CA LEU A 125 -7.32 -4.46 6.91
C LEU A 125 -7.95 -3.17 6.36
N THR A 126 -7.36 -2.02 6.67
CA THR A 126 -7.89 -0.71 6.25
C THR A 126 -6.99 -0.04 5.21
N ALA A 127 -7.57 0.85 4.41
CA ALA A 127 -6.78 1.79 3.63
C ALA A 127 -5.99 2.68 4.59
N TRP A 128 -4.69 2.84 4.33
CA TRP A 128 -3.79 3.57 5.20
C TRP A 128 -3.98 5.08 5.00
N GLU A 129 -4.74 5.71 5.90
CA GLU A 129 -5.09 7.13 5.82
C GLU A 129 -3.88 8.07 5.68
N PRO A 130 -2.74 7.87 6.38
CA PRO A 130 -1.58 8.76 6.22
C PRO A 130 -1.06 8.83 4.78
N GLY A 131 -1.02 7.71 4.06
CA GLY A 131 -0.59 7.67 2.66
C GLY A 131 -1.67 8.16 1.69
N PHE A 132 -2.92 7.75 1.89
CA PHE A 132 -4.01 8.14 0.99
C PHE A 132 -4.53 9.57 1.21
N GLY A 133 -4.35 10.15 2.39
CA GLY A 133 -4.85 11.49 2.74
C GLY A 133 -4.33 12.59 1.79
N PRO A 134 -3.01 12.72 1.59
CA PRO A 134 -2.44 13.67 0.63
C PRO A 134 -2.88 13.40 -0.82
N MET A 135 -3.01 12.14 -1.22
CA MET A 135 -3.49 11.76 -2.56
C MET A 135 -4.94 12.18 -2.76
N LEU A 136 -5.79 11.96 -1.75
CA LEU A 136 -7.19 12.36 -1.74
C LEU A 136 -7.33 13.89 -1.79
N ALA A 137 -6.50 14.62 -1.05
CA ALA A 137 -6.48 16.09 -1.09
C ALA A 137 -6.12 16.59 -2.50
N SER A 138 -5.02 16.08 -3.08
CA SER A 138 -4.61 16.40 -4.45
C SER A 138 -5.73 16.12 -5.45
N LEU A 139 -6.39 14.95 -5.36
CA LEU A 139 -7.48 14.60 -6.26
C LEU A 139 -8.67 15.57 -6.15
N ARG A 140 -9.03 15.98 -4.93
CA ARG A 140 -10.12 16.94 -4.66
C ARG A 140 -9.81 18.36 -5.16
N GLU A 141 -8.53 18.72 -5.20
CA GLU A 141 -8.05 20.01 -5.73
C GLU A 141 -7.92 20.01 -7.25
N GLY A 142 -8.31 18.92 -7.92
CA GLY A 142 -8.16 18.79 -9.37
C GLY A 142 -6.73 18.45 -9.78
N GLY A 143 -5.97 17.79 -8.91
CA GLY A 143 -4.72 17.09 -9.21
C GLY A 143 -4.96 15.68 -9.76
N GLY A 144 -3.87 14.91 -9.87
CA GLY A 144 -3.87 13.57 -10.49
C GLY A 144 -3.71 13.59 -12.01
N HIS A 145 -3.90 12.44 -12.65
CA HIS A 145 -3.80 12.26 -14.10
C HIS A 145 -5.02 11.50 -14.65
N SER A 146 -5.28 11.65 -15.95
CA SER A 146 -6.35 10.86 -16.59
C SER A 146 -5.95 9.38 -16.65
N PRO A 147 -6.94 8.46 -16.67
CA PRO A 147 -6.69 7.04 -16.94
C PRO A 147 -5.94 6.81 -18.26
N ASP A 148 -6.28 7.63 -19.27
CA ASP A 148 -5.71 7.63 -20.63
C ASP A 148 -4.20 7.88 -20.64
N ALA A 149 -3.73 8.78 -19.77
CA ALA A 149 -2.33 9.18 -19.73
C ALA A 149 -1.42 8.13 -19.07
N ALA A 150 -1.99 7.11 -18.43
CA ALA A 150 -1.27 6.12 -17.64
C ALA A 150 -1.51 4.67 -18.07
N ASP A 151 -2.11 4.44 -19.25
CA ASP A 151 -2.48 3.10 -19.74
C ASP A 151 -3.44 2.34 -18.77
N LYS A 152 -4.29 3.11 -18.07
CA LYS A 152 -5.23 2.60 -17.04
C LYS A 152 -6.70 2.58 -17.52
N GLN A 153 -6.98 2.80 -18.81
CA GLN A 153 -8.35 2.87 -19.36
C GLN A 153 -9.18 1.59 -19.16
N GLY A 154 -8.53 0.41 -19.14
CA GLY A 154 -9.22 -0.87 -18.98
C GLY A 154 -9.67 -1.17 -17.55
N GLN A 155 -9.31 -0.32 -16.57
CA GLN A 155 -9.69 -0.54 -15.19
C GLN A 155 -11.19 -0.28 -14.99
N LYS A 156 -11.96 -1.33 -14.70
CA LYS A 156 -13.39 -1.14 -14.38
C LYS A 156 -13.53 -0.48 -13.00
N ALA A 157 -14.59 0.27 -12.75
CA ALA A 157 -14.87 0.73 -11.38
C ALA A 157 -15.16 -0.45 -10.44
N ILE A 158 -15.04 -0.21 -9.14
CA ILE A 158 -15.52 -1.10 -8.07
C ILE A 158 -16.48 -0.31 -7.18
N GLU A 159 -17.60 -0.93 -6.80
CA GLU A 159 -18.61 -0.22 -6.03
C GLU A 159 -18.25 -0.09 -4.55
N MET A 160 -17.63 -1.13 -3.99
CA MET A 160 -17.33 -1.25 -2.58
C MET A 160 -16.09 -2.11 -2.36
N THR A 161 -15.24 -1.69 -1.42
CA THR A 161 -14.06 -2.42 -0.95
C THR A 161 -14.31 -3.14 0.36
N GLY A 162 -15.32 -2.71 1.13
CA GLY A 162 -15.60 -3.15 2.49
C GLY A 162 -14.75 -2.42 3.54
N CYS A 163 -13.93 -1.44 3.14
CA CYS A 163 -13.18 -0.56 4.03
C CYS A 163 -13.92 0.77 4.17
N ALA A 164 -14.32 1.14 5.39
CA ALA A 164 -15.11 2.35 5.65
C ALA A 164 -14.47 3.63 5.10
N TYR A 165 -13.15 3.81 5.29
CA TYR A 165 -12.43 4.98 4.76
C TYR A 165 -12.42 4.99 3.23
N ALA A 166 -12.12 3.84 2.58
CA ALA A 166 -12.11 3.78 1.12
C ALA A 166 -13.50 3.98 0.52
N ASP A 167 -14.51 3.35 1.10
CA ASP A 167 -15.89 3.40 0.59
C ASP A 167 -16.53 4.76 0.82
N GLY A 168 -16.20 5.42 1.94
CA GLY A 168 -16.73 6.74 2.30
C GLY A 168 -15.97 7.94 1.74
N GLN A 169 -14.67 7.78 1.43
CA GLN A 169 -13.81 8.91 1.04
C GLN A 169 -13.13 8.70 -0.32
N LEU A 170 -12.47 7.56 -0.54
CA LEU A 170 -11.62 7.34 -1.73
C LEU A 170 -12.43 7.03 -2.99
N LEU A 171 -13.36 6.06 -2.95
CA LEU A 171 -14.19 5.71 -4.10
C LEU A 171 -15.06 6.88 -4.58
N PRO A 172 -15.73 7.67 -3.71
CA PRO A 172 -16.49 8.84 -4.15
C PRO A 172 -15.61 9.88 -4.85
N ALA A 173 -14.38 10.11 -4.35
CA ALA A 173 -13.45 11.05 -4.96
C ALA A 173 -13.00 10.57 -6.35
N LEU A 174 -12.69 9.28 -6.51
CA LEU A 174 -12.36 8.68 -7.81
C LEU A 174 -13.50 8.84 -8.83
N ARG A 175 -14.75 8.56 -8.42
CA ARG A 175 -15.92 8.73 -9.29
C ARG A 175 -16.12 10.19 -9.71
N THR A 176 -15.98 11.10 -8.76
CA THR A 176 -16.24 12.54 -8.98
C THR A 176 -15.17 13.18 -9.85
N ALA A 177 -13.90 12.90 -9.56
CA ALA A 177 -12.78 13.49 -10.27
C ALA A 177 -12.53 12.83 -11.64
N GLY A 178 -12.78 11.52 -11.78
CA GLY A 178 -12.46 10.77 -12.99
C GLY A 178 -10.95 10.70 -13.27
N ARG A 179 -10.12 10.86 -12.23
CA ARG A 179 -8.65 10.92 -12.30
C ARG A 179 -8.02 10.01 -11.25
N PHE A 180 -6.76 9.68 -11.47
CA PHE A 180 -5.97 8.81 -10.61
C PHE A 180 -4.78 9.56 -10.04
N VAL A 181 -4.28 9.09 -8.89
CA VAL A 181 -3.07 9.61 -8.26
C VAL A 181 -2.16 8.43 -7.97
N ASP A 182 -0.95 8.46 -8.53
CA ASP A 182 0.06 7.44 -8.26
C ASP A 182 0.66 7.62 -6.87
N GLN A 183 1.08 6.51 -6.25
CA GLN A 183 1.64 6.47 -4.91
C GLN A 183 2.84 7.43 -4.73
N GLU A 184 3.64 7.61 -5.77
CA GLU A 184 4.82 8.48 -5.83
C GLU A 184 4.51 9.97 -5.64
N ALA A 185 3.24 10.38 -5.73
CA ALA A 185 2.84 11.76 -5.48
C ALA A 185 2.99 12.18 -4.00
N VAL A 186 3.15 11.22 -3.07
CA VAL A 186 3.27 11.49 -1.64
C VAL A 186 4.72 11.77 -1.26
N SER A 187 4.97 12.94 -0.65
CA SER A 187 6.28 13.24 -0.08
C SER A 187 6.48 12.47 1.23
N LEU A 188 7.49 11.58 1.26
CA LEU A 188 7.85 10.75 2.41
C LEU A 188 8.99 11.36 3.23
N GLN A 189 9.16 12.68 3.20
CA GLN A 189 10.17 13.38 3.97
C GLN A 189 9.51 14.20 5.07
N VAL A 190 10.17 14.28 6.23
CA VAL A 190 9.81 15.28 7.24
C VAL A 190 10.15 16.64 6.66
N ALA A 191 9.17 17.55 6.63
CA ALA A 191 9.45 18.94 6.32
C ALA A 191 10.56 19.41 7.27
N LYS A 192 11.73 19.77 6.74
CA LYS A 192 12.76 20.39 7.56
C LYS A 192 12.18 21.71 8.04
N ASP A 193 12.02 21.87 9.35
CA ASP A 193 11.69 23.17 9.94
C ASP A 193 12.69 24.20 9.39
N GLY A 194 12.22 25.11 8.52
CA GLY A 194 13.01 26.24 8.03
C GLY A 194 13.12 26.46 6.52
N GLU A 195 12.47 25.69 5.63
CA GLU A 195 12.33 26.14 4.24
C GLU A 195 11.07 26.99 4.06
N PRO A 196 11.18 28.29 3.68
CA PRO A 196 10.02 29.11 3.42
C PRO A 196 9.31 28.59 2.16
N GLY A 197 8.13 28.02 2.36
CA GLY A 197 7.17 27.83 1.30
C GLY A 197 6.80 29.18 0.68
N ALA A 198 6.87 29.23 -0.66
CA ALA A 198 6.33 30.27 -1.53
C ALA A 198 6.85 31.72 -1.30
N ALA A 199 7.85 32.12 -2.09
CA ALA A 199 7.91 33.50 -2.57
C ALA A 199 7.26 33.54 -3.96
N SER A 200 5.98 33.86 -4.00
CA SER A 200 5.31 34.34 -5.22
C SER A 200 5.99 35.63 -5.68
N SER A 201 6.71 35.59 -6.79
CA SER A 201 7.26 36.79 -7.42
C SER A 201 6.36 37.27 -8.55
N TRP A 202 5.33 38.09 -8.25
CA TRP A 202 4.81 39.19 -9.11
C TRP A 202 3.57 39.89 -8.50
N PRO A 203 3.39 41.24 -8.60
CA PRO A 203 4.30 42.40 -8.43
C PRO A 203 3.90 43.32 -7.24
N PRO A 204 4.62 44.46 -7.04
CA PRO A 204 3.85 45.70 -7.07
C PRO A 204 4.40 46.76 -8.04
N THR A 205 3.43 47.49 -8.57
CA THR A 205 3.50 48.73 -9.35
C THR A 205 4.46 49.78 -8.81
N SER A 206 5.20 50.42 -9.71
CA SER A 206 5.34 51.89 -9.84
C SER A 206 5.85 52.21 -11.24
#